data_AF-A0A8S3F1B3-F1
#
_entry.id   AF-A0A8S3F1B3-F1
#
_cell.length_a   1.000
_cell.length_b   1.000
_cell.length_c   1.000
_cell.angle_alpha   90.00
_cell.angle_beta   90.00
_cell.angle_gamma   90.00
#
_symmetry.space_group_name_H-M   'P 1'
#
loop_
_entity.id
_entity.type
_entity.pdbx_description
1 polymer ?
#
loop_
_entity_poly.entity_id
_entity_poly.type
_entity_poly.pdbx_seq_one_letter_code
_entity_poly.pdbx_strand_id
1 'polypeptide(L)' 'GRTSLVHHQIDTGNTKPIKLRPYRVSPARKEIISTEITKMLNEGIIEPCNSPYAAPITLQP' A
#
# COMPACT_ATOMS: atom_id res chain seq x y z
N GLY A 1 -18.34 1.89 0.21
CA GLY A 1 -18.68 1.86 1.66
C GLY A 1 -17.77 0.87 2.35
N ARG A 2 -17.34 1.17 3.59
CA ARG A 2 -16.56 0.25 4.44
C ARG A 2 -17.54 -0.49 5.36
N THR A 3 -17.52 -1.82 5.36
CA THR A 3 -18.36 -2.66 6.22
C THR A 3 -17.57 -3.86 6.73
N SER A 4 -17.84 -4.28 7.96
CA SER A 4 -17.28 -5.49 8.56
C SER A 4 -18.14 -6.74 8.29
N LEU A 5 -19.22 -6.61 7.52
CA LEU A 5 -20.19 -7.69 7.30
C LEU A 5 -19.64 -8.84 6.45
N VAL A 6 -18.78 -8.56 5.46
CA VAL A 6 -18.20 -9.54 4.55
C VAL A 6 -16.76 -9.17 4.24
N HIS A 7 -15.86 -10.16 4.18
CA HIS A 7 -14.52 -10.01 3.65
C HIS A 7 -14.41 -10.64 2.26
N HIS A 8 -13.79 -9.92 1.33
CA HIS A 8 -13.52 -10.43 -0.01
C HIS A 8 -12.19 -11.18 -0.03
N GLN A 9 -12.19 -12.40 -0.55
CA GLN A 9 -10.99 -13.20 -0.78
C GLN A 9 -10.64 -13.18 -2.27
N ILE A 10 -9.38 -12.89 -2.57
CA ILE A 10 -8.84 -12.93 -3.93
C ILE A 10 -8.12 -14.26 -4.13
N ASP A 11 -8.59 -15.08 -5.09
CA ASP A 11 -7.91 -16.32 -5.47
C ASP A 11 -6.78 -16.02 -6.48
N THR A 12 -5.54 -16.22 -6.05
CA THR A 12 -4.34 -16.04 -6.88
C THR A 12 -3.89 -17.34 -7.56
N GLY A 13 -4.56 -18.47 -7.32
CA GLY A 13 -4.19 -19.79 -7.83
C GLY A 13 -2.72 -20.15 -7.54
N ASN A 14 -2.03 -20.67 -8.55
CA ASN A 14 -0.63 -21.08 -8.47
C ASN A 14 0.36 -19.96 -8.84
N THR A 15 -0.08 -18.70 -8.93
CA THR A 15 0.78 -17.59 -9.32
C THR A 15 1.75 -17.23 -8.19
N LYS A 16 3.03 -17.08 -8.53
CA LYS A 16 4.06 -16.69 -7.55
C LYS A 16 3.91 -15.20 -7.19
N PRO A 17 4.24 -14.80 -5.95
CA PRO A 17 4.21 -13.40 -5.56
C PRO A 17 5.11 -12.51 -6.42
N ILE A 18 4.62 -11.31 -6.74
CA ILE A 18 5.37 -10.29 -7.47
C ILE A 18 5.88 -9.26 -6.47
N LYS A 19 7.20 -9.09 -6.41
CA LYS A 19 7.89 -8.12 -5.56
C LYS A 19 8.69 -7.13 -6.38
N LEU A 20 8.15 -5.93 -6.52
CA LEU A 20 8.81 -4.83 -7.22
C LEU A 20 9.58 -3.94 -6.24
N ARG A 21 10.71 -3.39 -6.69
CA ARG A 21 11.52 -2.46 -5.88
C ARG A 21 10.85 -1.08 -5.82
N PRO A 22 10.81 -0.42 -4.65
CA PRO A 22 10.36 0.97 -4.56
C PRO A 22 11.20 1.91 -5.43
N TYR A 23 10.57 2.92 -6.02
CA TYR A 23 11.29 3.95 -6.78
C TYR A 23 12.02 4.92 -5.87
N ARG A 24 13.13 5.48 -6.36
CA ARG A 24 13.82 6.59 -5.69
C ARG A 24 12.98 7.86 -5.86
N VAL A 25 12.72 8.55 -4.76
CA VAL A 25 11.96 9.80 -4.73
C VAL A 25 12.81 10.93 -4.14
N SER A 26 12.51 12.18 -4.51
CA SER A 26 13.15 13.34 -3.90
C SER A 26 12.73 13.50 -2.43
N PRO A 27 13.52 14.21 -1.59
CA PRO A 27 13.17 14.45 -0.19
C PRO A 27 11.78 15.07 0.00
N ALA A 28 11.44 16.11 -0.77
CA ALA A 28 10.13 16.76 -0.71
C ALA A 28 8.96 15.78 -1.02
N ARG A 29 9.14 14.90 -2.02
CA ARG A 29 8.13 13.87 -2.33
C ARG A 29 8.02 12.83 -1.21
N LYS A 30 9.13 12.49 -0.55
CA LYS A 30 9.15 11.54 0.57
C LYS A 30 8.38 12.06 1.79
N GLU A 31 8.43 13.37 2.05
CA GLU A 31 7.66 14.03 3.12
C GLU A 31 6.15 13.95 2.84
N ILE A 32 5.74 14.22 1.60
CA ILE A 32 4.33 14.08 1.17
C ILE A 32 3.87 12.63 1.37
N ILE A 33 4.65 11.65 0.90
CA ILE A 33 4.33 10.22 1.07
C ILE A 33 4.19 9.85 2.55
N SER A 34 5.11 10.30 3.40
CA SER A 34 5.08 9.96 4.83
C SER A 34 3.88 10.58 5.55
N THR A 35 3.52 11.80 5.18
CA THR A 35 2.33 12.50 5.70
C THR A 35 1.07 11.73 5.35
N GLU A 36 0.90 11.32 4.09
CA GLU A 36 -0.30 10.61 3.65
C GLU A 36 -0.38 9.20 4.24
N ILE A 37 0.75 8.49 4.37
CA ILE A 37 0.81 7.20 5.07
C ILE A 37 0.33 7.37 6.53
N THR A 38 0.84 8.37 7.25
CA THR A 38 0.47 8.62 8.65
C THR A 38 -1.02 8.92 8.77
N LYS A 39 -1.55 9.75 7.88
CA LYS A 39 -2.98 10.06 7.82
C LYS A 39 -3.84 8.82 7.58
N MET A 40 -3.51 8.01 6.57
CA MET A 40 -4.28 6.79 6.25
C MET A 40 -4.19 5.72 7.34
N LEU A 41 -3.06 5.63 8.05
CA LEU A 41 -2.91 4.77 9.23
C LEU A 41 -3.86 5.24 10.35
N ASN A 42 -3.89 6.54 10.64
CA ASN A 42 -4.77 7.11 11.67
C ASN A 42 -6.26 6.94 11.33
N GLU A 43 -6.62 6.99 10.05
CA GLU A 43 -7.99 6.77 9.57
C GLU A 43 -8.38 5.27 9.52
N GLY A 44 -7.41 4.37 9.74
CA GLY A 44 -7.61 2.92 9.66
C GLY A 44 -7.96 2.45 8.24
N ILE A 45 -7.38 3.10 7.23
CA ILE A 45 -7.53 2.74 5.80
C ILE A 45 -6.45 1.73 5.40
N ILE A 46 -5.24 1.87 5.95
CA ILE A 46 -4.11 0.96 5.72
C ILE A 46 -3.56 0.43 7.05
N GLU A 47 -2.78 -0.64 6.98
CA GLU A 47 -2.10 -1.24 8.13
C GLU A 47 -0.68 -1.74 7.76
N PRO A 48 0.24 -1.86 8.74
CA PRO A 48 1.52 -2.51 8.51
C PRO A 48 1.33 -3.97 8.08
N CYS A 49 2.10 -4.41 7.10
CA CYS A 49 2.00 -5.75 6.54
C CYS A 49 3.38 -6.36 6.29
N ASN A 50 3.51 -7.67 6.51
CA ASN A 50 4.66 -8.47 6.11
C ASN A 50 4.27 -9.43 4.99
N SER A 51 4.26 -8.94 3.74
CA SER A 51 3.81 -9.66 2.56
C SER A 51 4.96 -9.97 1.58
N PRO A 52 4.92 -11.12 0.87
CA PRO A 52 5.84 -11.36 -0.23
C PRO A 52 5.54 -10.51 -1.47
N TYR A 53 4.37 -9.85 -1.53
CA TYR A 53 3.98 -8.93 -2.60
C TYR A 53 4.43 -7.50 -2.29
N ALA A 54 4.91 -6.78 -3.30
CA ALA A 54 5.18 -5.34 -3.18
C ALA A 54 5.07 -4.64 -4.54
N ALA A 55 4.44 -3.46 -4.55
CA ALA A 55 4.35 -2.58 -5.72
C ALA A 55 4.88 -1.18 -5.35
N PRO A 56 5.60 -0.49 -6.26
CA PRO A 56 6.12 0.84 -5.99
C PRO A 56 5.01 1.90 -6.01
N ILE A 57 5.14 2.93 -5.19
CA ILE A 57 4.22 4.07 -5.17
C ILE A 57 4.64 5.14 -6.19
N THR A 58 3.67 5.89 -6.71
CA THR A 58 3.92 7.08 -7.55
C THR A 58 3.10 8.26 -7.04
N LEU A 59 3.61 9.47 -7.21
CA LEU A 59 2.89 10.71 -6.95
C LEU A 59 2.61 11.41 -8.29
N GLN A 60 1.35 11.78 -8.50
CA GLN A 60 0.92 12.58 -9.65
C GLN A 60 0.72 14.04 -9.23
N PRO A 61 0.88 15.01 -10.16
CA PRO A 61 0.59 16.43 -9.92
C PRO A 61 -0.87 16.69 -9.53
#